data_AF-A0A2D5P3N2-F1
#
_entry.id   AF-A0A2D5P3N2-F1
#
_cell.length_a   1.000
_cell.length_b   1.000
_cell.length_c   1.000
_cell.angle_alpha   90.00
_cell.angle_beta   90.00
_cell.angle_gamma   90.00
#
_symmetry.space_group_name_H-M   'P 1'
#
loop_
_entity.id
_entity.type
_entity.pdbx_description
1 polymer ?
#
loop_
_entity_poly.entity_id
_entity_poly.type
_entity_poly.pdbx_seq_one_letter_code
_entity_poly.pdbx_strand_id
1 'polypeptide(L)'
;MNINKYFTKEQIINNLANYEIYYQVAIGILVSSTQSKEINSDIKLEYALGSIYELIKDLENENNFHSIFDTELQKQSAMDAVQYFANENIKAVKEKEIDIENTVNLINDNLFFNEVLLKICKDNEKEQIIKWKKIITDEISSAIISSLLDLEKN
;
A
#
# COMPACT_ATOMS: atom_id res chain seq x y z
N MET A 1 6.31 -17.41 -8.52
CA MET A 1 4.95 -16.87 -8.70
C MET A 1 4.40 -16.95 -10.12
N ASN A 2 3.08 -17.16 -10.31
CA ASN A 2 2.44 -16.99 -11.62
C ASN A 2 2.11 -15.50 -11.89
N ILE A 3 3.10 -14.73 -12.40
CA ILE A 3 2.98 -13.29 -12.66
C ILE A 3 1.74 -12.94 -13.49
N ASN A 4 1.49 -13.69 -14.57
CA ASN A 4 0.38 -13.41 -15.49
C ASN A 4 -1.01 -13.60 -14.85
N LYS A 5 -1.09 -14.35 -13.74
CA LYS A 5 -2.33 -14.53 -12.97
C LYS A 5 -2.62 -13.35 -12.05
N TYR A 6 -1.58 -12.70 -11.51
CA TYR A 6 -1.70 -11.70 -10.43
C TYR A 6 -1.44 -10.26 -10.89
N PHE A 7 -0.78 -10.09 -12.03
CA PHE A 7 -0.41 -8.79 -12.61
C PHE A 7 -1.06 -8.58 -13.98
N THR A 8 -2.31 -9.02 -14.16
CA THR A 8 -3.12 -8.53 -15.28
C THR A 8 -3.27 -7.01 -15.17
N LYS A 9 -3.48 -6.32 -16.29
CA LYS A 9 -3.68 -4.85 -16.30
C LYS A 9 -4.72 -4.39 -15.27
N GLU A 10 -5.83 -5.12 -15.17
CA GLU A 10 -6.90 -4.83 -14.22
C GLU A 10 -6.44 -5.00 -12.77
N GLN A 11 -5.72 -6.08 -12.45
CA GLN A 11 -5.19 -6.30 -11.11
C GLN A 11 -4.12 -5.26 -10.75
N ILE A 12 -3.24 -4.88 -11.67
CA ILE A 12 -2.27 -3.81 -11.46
C ILE A 12 -2.99 -2.53 -11.05
N ILE A 13 -4.02 -2.14 -11.82
CA ILE A 13 -4.81 -0.94 -11.56
C ILE A 13 -5.51 -1.00 -10.20
N ASN A 14 -6.22 -2.10 -9.92
CA ASN A 14 -7.00 -2.24 -8.69
C ASN A 14 -6.08 -2.29 -7.45
N ASN A 15 -4.99 -3.04 -7.53
CA ASN A 15 -4.04 -3.16 -6.42
C ASN A 15 -3.34 -1.82 -6.16
N LEU A 16 -2.90 -1.10 -7.21
CA LEU A 16 -2.30 0.23 -7.05
C LEU A 16 -3.29 1.25 -6.49
N ALA A 17 -4.55 1.21 -6.93
CA ALA A 17 -5.59 2.09 -6.42
C ALA A 17 -5.84 1.88 -4.92
N ASN A 18 -6.08 0.64 -4.52
CA ASN A 18 -6.35 0.32 -3.12
C ASN A 18 -5.12 0.57 -2.24
N TYR A 19 -3.93 0.16 -2.70
CA TYR A 19 -2.68 0.41 -1.99
C TYR A 19 -2.46 1.90 -1.74
N GLU A 20 -2.62 2.74 -2.77
CA GLU A 20 -2.44 4.20 -2.63
C GLU A 20 -3.46 4.81 -1.67
N ILE A 21 -4.72 4.38 -1.71
CA ILE A 21 -5.76 4.85 -0.78
C ILE A 21 -5.40 4.50 0.66
N TYR A 22 -5.08 3.24 0.92
CA TYR A 22 -4.72 2.78 2.27
C TYR A 22 -3.49 3.52 2.80
N TYR A 23 -2.48 3.72 1.95
CA TYR A 23 -1.30 4.50 2.26
C TYR A 23 -1.64 5.96 2.62
N GLN A 24 -2.42 6.64 1.79
CA GLN A 24 -2.77 8.05 2.01
C GLN A 24 -3.64 8.24 3.26
N VAL A 25 -4.58 7.33 3.52
CA VAL A 25 -5.37 7.34 4.75
C VAL A 25 -4.46 7.13 5.97
N ALA A 26 -3.53 6.19 5.91
CA ALA A 26 -2.58 5.96 7.00
C ALA A 26 -1.69 7.19 7.26
N ILE A 27 -1.16 7.84 6.22
CA ILE A 27 -0.41 9.10 6.34
C ILE A 27 -1.27 10.20 6.98
N GLY A 28 -2.52 10.37 6.51
CA GLY A 28 -3.44 11.37 7.07
C GLY A 28 -3.68 11.17 8.57
N ILE A 29 -3.85 9.91 9.00
CA ILE A 29 -4.00 9.58 10.42
C ILE A 29 -2.73 9.90 11.20
N LEU A 30 -1.56 9.49 10.71
CA LEU A 30 -0.27 9.74 11.36
C LEU A 30 0.01 11.24 11.52
N VAL A 31 -0.22 12.03 10.48
CA VAL A 31 -0.05 13.49 10.53
C VAL A 31 -1.02 14.12 11.52
N SER A 32 -2.30 13.71 11.48
CA SER A 32 -3.34 14.27 12.36
C SER A 32 -3.12 13.94 13.84
N SER A 33 -2.66 12.72 14.15
CA SER A 33 -2.51 12.25 15.53
C SER A 33 -1.26 12.79 16.21
N THR A 34 -0.22 13.12 15.43
CA THR A 34 1.07 13.61 15.93
C THR A 34 1.22 15.13 15.86
N GLN A 35 0.26 15.83 15.24
CA GLN A 35 0.34 17.26 14.94
C GLN A 35 1.62 17.64 14.17
N SER A 36 2.15 16.69 13.39
CA SER A 36 3.32 16.93 12.55
C SER A 36 2.99 17.89 11.41
N LYS A 37 4.04 18.40 10.76
CA LYS A 37 3.87 19.15 9.51
C LYS A 37 3.26 18.25 8.44
N GLU A 38 2.60 18.89 7.47
CA GLU A 38 2.10 18.23 6.27
C GLU A 38 3.25 17.51 5.55
N ILE A 39 3.02 16.25 5.21
CA ILE A 39 4.00 15.38 4.53
C ILE A 39 3.43 15.03 3.16
N ASN A 40 4.30 14.91 2.16
CA ASN A 40 3.89 14.48 0.84
C ASN A 40 3.34 13.04 0.89
N SER A 41 2.06 12.88 0.57
CA SER A 41 1.38 11.58 0.55
C SER A 41 1.45 10.86 -0.80
N ASP A 42 2.16 11.41 -1.78
CA ASP A 42 2.36 10.79 -3.10
C ASP A 42 3.28 9.59 -3.00
N ILE A 43 2.81 8.46 -3.53
CA ILE A 43 3.61 7.23 -3.63
C ILE A 43 4.19 7.09 -5.03
N LYS A 44 5.48 6.70 -5.11
CA LYS A 44 6.09 6.31 -6.37
C LYS A 44 5.55 4.94 -6.80
N LEU A 45 5.20 4.82 -8.08
CA LEU A 45 4.64 3.60 -8.66
C LEU A 45 5.55 2.38 -8.42
N GLU A 46 6.87 2.55 -8.54
CA GLU A 46 7.83 1.47 -8.38
C GLU A 46 7.85 0.92 -6.95
N TYR A 47 7.69 1.79 -5.94
CA TYR A 47 7.62 1.37 -4.54
C TYR A 47 6.31 0.64 -4.24
N ALA A 48 5.18 1.19 -4.69
CA ALA A 48 3.90 0.51 -4.54
C ALA A 48 3.89 -0.87 -5.20
N LEU A 49 4.37 -0.96 -6.45
CA LEU A 49 4.46 -2.23 -7.17
C LEU A 49 5.40 -3.22 -6.48
N GLY A 50 6.53 -2.76 -5.94
CA GLY A 50 7.45 -3.59 -5.16
C GLY A 50 6.76 -4.19 -3.93
N SER A 51 6.10 -3.37 -3.12
CA SER A 51 5.37 -3.85 -1.94
C SER A 51 4.23 -4.81 -2.29
N ILE A 52 3.45 -4.51 -3.34
CA ILE A 52 2.38 -5.40 -3.82
C ILE A 52 2.95 -6.73 -4.31
N TYR A 53 4.07 -6.71 -5.00
CA TYR A 53 4.74 -7.90 -5.51
C TYR A 53 5.23 -8.82 -4.40
N GLU A 54 5.95 -8.29 -3.42
CA GLU A 54 6.42 -9.07 -2.27
C GLU A 54 5.23 -9.63 -1.48
N LEU A 55 4.19 -8.82 -1.25
CA LEU A 55 2.98 -9.29 -0.57
C LEU A 55 2.30 -10.46 -1.29
N ILE A 56 2.13 -10.37 -2.62
CA ILE A 56 1.51 -11.47 -3.38
C ILE A 56 2.42 -12.71 -3.34
N LYS A 57 3.75 -12.53 -3.44
CA LYS A 57 4.72 -13.61 -3.37
C LYS A 57 4.68 -14.34 -2.02
N ASP A 58 4.51 -13.60 -0.93
CA ASP A 58 4.39 -14.17 0.42
C ASP A 58 3.08 -14.94 0.60
N LEU A 59 1.99 -14.45 0.00
CA LEU A 59 0.66 -15.04 0.17
C LEU A 59 0.27 -16.08 -0.90
N GLU A 60 1.00 -16.22 -2.02
CA GLU A 60 0.50 -16.97 -3.18
C GLU A 60 0.23 -18.46 -2.91
N ASN A 61 0.86 -19.02 -1.88
CA ASN A 61 0.71 -20.41 -1.44
C ASN A 61 -0.34 -20.59 -0.34
N GLU A 62 -0.93 -19.50 0.15
CA GLU A 62 -1.97 -19.54 1.17
C GLU A 62 -3.31 -19.98 0.58
N ASN A 63 -3.91 -21.02 1.16
CA ASN A 63 -5.18 -21.58 0.69
C ASN A 63 -6.34 -20.57 0.72
N ASN A 64 -6.21 -19.55 1.56
CA ASN A 64 -7.20 -18.50 1.78
C ASN A 64 -6.76 -17.14 1.19
N PHE A 65 -5.77 -17.10 0.28
CA PHE A 65 -5.24 -15.89 -0.37
C PHE A 65 -6.32 -14.85 -0.69
N HIS A 66 -7.34 -15.23 -1.46
CA HIS A 66 -8.38 -14.31 -1.91
C HIS A 66 -9.20 -13.67 -0.77
N SER A 67 -9.30 -14.35 0.37
CA SER A 67 -10.04 -13.85 1.53
C SER A 67 -9.21 -12.93 2.43
N ILE A 68 -7.87 -13.03 2.39
CA ILE A 68 -6.97 -12.25 3.26
C ILE A 68 -6.24 -11.14 2.51
N PHE A 69 -6.15 -11.22 1.19
CA PHE A 69 -5.32 -10.31 0.39
C PHE A 69 -5.63 -8.83 0.64
N ASP A 70 -6.90 -8.43 0.66
CA ASP A 70 -7.25 -7.02 0.88
C ASP A 70 -6.84 -6.53 2.28
N THR A 71 -7.04 -7.36 3.32
CA THR A 71 -6.61 -7.04 4.69
C THR A 71 -5.10 -6.95 4.80
N GLU A 72 -4.37 -7.86 4.17
CA GLU A 72 -2.90 -7.80 4.18
C GLU A 72 -2.37 -6.64 3.32
N LEU A 73 -3.06 -6.26 2.24
CA LEU A 73 -2.74 -5.07 1.46
C LEU A 73 -2.92 -3.80 2.30
N GLN A 74 -4.02 -3.70 3.05
CA GLN A 74 -4.22 -2.60 4.01
C GLN A 74 -3.06 -2.51 5.00
N LYS A 75 -2.66 -3.63 5.61
CA LYS A 75 -1.55 -3.68 6.57
C LYS A 75 -0.23 -3.25 5.92
N GLN A 76 0.09 -3.80 4.75
CA GLN A 76 1.33 -3.49 4.04
C GLN A 76 1.39 -2.00 3.70
N SER A 77 0.33 -1.44 3.12
CA SER A 77 0.26 -0.01 2.79
C SER A 77 0.40 0.89 4.01
N ALA A 78 -0.24 0.53 5.14
CA ALA A 78 -0.13 1.29 6.37
C ALA A 78 1.27 1.17 7.00
N MET A 79 1.91 0.00 6.93
CA MET A 79 3.27 -0.17 7.42
C MET A 79 4.27 0.67 6.61
N ASP A 80 4.12 0.68 5.28
CA ASP A 80 4.94 1.51 4.40
C ASP A 80 4.73 3.01 4.69
N ALA A 81 3.48 3.43 4.98
CA ALA A 81 3.16 4.78 5.41
C ALA A 81 3.82 5.14 6.75
N VAL A 82 3.77 4.25 7.75
CA VAL A 82 4.45 4.45 9.05
C VAL A 82 5.96 4.60 8.85
N GLN A 83 6.56 3.74 8.03
CA GLN A 83 7.98 3.78 7.75
C GLN A 83 8.39 5.09 7.07
N TYR A 84 7.62 5.54 6.07
CA TYR A 84 7.85 6.81 5.40
C TYR A 84 7.70 7.99 6.38
N PHE A 85 6.60 8.03 7.14
CA PHE A 85 6.35 9.05 8.16
C PHE A 85 7.47 9.13 9.21
N ALA A 86 7.93 7.97 9.69
CA ALA A 86 9.00 7.88 10.67
C ALA A 86 10.34 8.40 10.11
N ASN A 87 10.61 8.18 8.83
CA ASN A 87 11.81 8.70 8.17
C ASN A 87 11.77 10.22 8.03
N GLU A 88 10.63 10.79 7.64
CA GLU A 88 10.44 12.25 7.54
C GLU A 88 10.51 12.94 8.92
N ASN A 89 10.18 12.21 9.99
CA ASN A 89 10.17 12.71 11.37
C ASN A 89 11.24 12.05 12.27
N ILE A 90 12.35 11.58 11.68
CA ILE A 90 13.32 10.70 12.36
C ILE A 90 13.87 11.24 13.67
N LYS A 91 14.00 12.57 13.82
CA LYS A 91 14.45 13.20 15.07
C LYS A 91 13.42 13.03 16.18
N ALA A 92 12.17 13.44 15.92
CA ALA A 92 11.07 13.34 16.87
C ALA A 92 10.79 11.88 17.28
N VAL A 93 10.93 10.93 16.35
CA VAL A 93 10.85 9.49 16.65
C VAL A 93 11.99 9.05 17.57
N LYS A 94 13.25 9.42 17.26
CA LYS A 94 14.41 9.07 18.10
C LYS A 94 14.36 9.69 19.50
N GLU A 95 13.81 10.90 19.59
CA GLU A 95 13.62 11.63 20.84
C GLU A 95 12.35 11.19 21.61
N LYS A 96 11.59 10.23 21.05
CA LYS A 96 10.34 9.69 21.60
C LYS A 96 9.23 10.72 21.79
N GLU A 97 9.27 11.80 21.01
CA GLU A 97 8.19 12.79 20.90
C GLU A 97 7.02 12.24 20.06
N ILE A 98 7.35 11.35 19.11
CA ILE A 98 6.39 10.59 18.31
C ILE A 98 6.57 9.12 18.64
N ASP A 99 5.51 8.50 19.14
CA ASP A 99 5.43 7.05 19.33
C ASP A 99 4.80 6.37 18.12
N ILE A 100 5.62 5.66 17.34
CA ILE A 100 5.17 4.88 16.19
C ILE A 100 4.84 3.42 16.56
N GLU A 101 5.29 2.94 17.73
CA GLU A 101 5.19 1.53 18.12
C GLU A 101 3.72 1.13 18.31
N ASN A 102 2.94 2.01 18.94
CA ASN A 102 1.50 1.79 19.09
C ASN A 102 0.80 1.65 17.73
N THR A 103 1.16 2.47 16.74
CA THR A 103 0.58 2.36 15.39
C THR A 103 0.96 1.06 14.71
N VAL A 104 2.23 0.64 14.81
CA VAL A 104 2.70 -0.65 14.28
C VAL A 104 1.91 -1.81 14.88
N ASN A 105 1.69 -1.79 16.20
CA ASN A 105 0.92 -2.83 16.88
C ASN A 105 -0.54 -2.85 16.40
N LEU A 106 -1.18 -1.69 16.28
CA LEU A 106 -2.55 -1.60 15.75
C LEU A 106 -2.67 -2.14 14.33
N ILE A 107 -1.66 -1.94 13.47
CA ILE A 107 -1.64 -2.48 12.10
C ILE A 107 -1.53 -4.02 12.16
N ASN A 108 -0.56 -4.54 12.90
CA ASN A 108 -0.32 -5.98 13.02
C ASN A 108 -1.54 -6.72 13.59
N ASP A 109 -2.21 -6.13 14.59
CA ASP A 109 -3.41 -6.68 15.22
C ASP A 109 -4.68 -6.50 14.38
N ASN A 110 -4.59 -5.91 13.19
CA ASN A 110 -5.72 -5.60 12.30
C ASN A 110 -6.77 -4.66 12.94
N LEU A 111 -6.31 -3.71 13.75
CA LEU A 111 -7.13 -2.73 14.47
C LEU A 111 -6.98 -1.30 13.93
N PHE A 112 -6.01 -1.06 13.05
CA PHE A 112 -5.75 0.27 12.49
C PHE A 112 -6.91 0.77 11.61
N PHE A 113 -7.35 -0.04 10.63
CA PHE A 113 -8.47 0.31 9.74
C PHE A 113 -9.82 -0.07 10.36
N ASN A 114 -10.43 0.88 11.07
CA ASN A 114 -11.81 0.74 11.54
C ASN A 114 -12.84 1.04 10.43
N GLU A 115 -14.12 0.80 10.72
CA GLU A 115 -15.22 0.97 9.76
C GLU A 115 -15.29 2.37 9.14
N VAL A 116 -14.93 3.42 9.89
CA VAL A 116 -14.93 4.80 9.39
C VAL A 116 -13.83 5.00 8.36
N LEU A 117 -12.62 4.51 8.64
CA LEU A 117 -11.50 4.60 7.71
C LEU A 117 -11.75 3.76 6.45
N LEU A 118 -12.29 2.55 6.61
CA LEU A 118 -12.65 1.69 5.48
C LEU A 118 -13.73 2.34 4.61
N LYS A 119 -14.69 3.04 5.21
CA LYS A 119 -15.67 3.82 4.45
C LYS A 119 -15.02 4.94 3.64
N ILE A 120 -14.09 5.69 4.23
CA ILE A 120 -13.31 6.71 3.51
C ILE A 120 -12.56 6.08 2.34
N CYS A 121 -11.92 4.93 2.55
CA CYS A 121 -11.19 4.24 1.49
C CYS A 121 -12.13 3.89 0.32
N LYS A 122 -13.29 3.30 0.64
CA LYS A 122 -14.30 2.90 -0.34
C LYS A 122 -14.90 4.09 -1.10
N ASP A 123 -15.15 5.19 -0.43
CA ASP A 123 -15.71 6.40 -1.05
C ASP A 123 -14.74 6.99 -2.11
N ASN A 124 -13.43 6.76 -1.98
CA ASN A 124 -12.39 7.24 -2.90
C ASN A 124 -11.96 6.20 -3.97
N GLU A 125 -12.28 4.93 -3.78
CA GLU A 125 -11.86 3.80 -4.64
C GLU A 125 -12.11 4.07 -6.14
N LYS A 126 -13.31 4.54 -6.48
CA LYS A 126 -13.71 4.76 -7.88
C LYS A 126 -12.84 5.82 -8.56
N GLU A 127 -12.57 6.92 -7.88
CA GLU A 127 -11.76 8.00 -8.43
C GLU A 127 -10.30 7.57 -8.59
N GLN A 128 -9.80 6.80 -7.62
CA GLN A 128 -8.45 6.27 -7.65
C GLN A 128 -8.23 5.25 -8.78
N ILE A 129 -9.21 4.36 -9.02
CA ILE A 129 -9.21 3.45 -10.16
C ILE A 129 -9.21 4.25 -11.47
N ILE A 130 -9.96 5.33 -11.57
CA ILE A 130 -9.97 6.19 -12.77
C ILE A 130 -8.61 6.85 -12.99
N LYS A 131 -7.94 7.31 -11.93
CA LYS A 131 -6.56 7.84 -12.00
C LYS A 131 -5.62 6.77 -12.55
N TRP A 132 -5.59 5.58 -11.95
CA TRP A 132 -4.68 4.52 -12.38
C TRP A 132 -4.99 3.97 -13.76
N LYS A 133 -6.25 3.95 -14.21
CA LYS A 133 -6.61 3.61 -15.60
C LYS A 133 -5.99 4.55 -16.64
N LYS A 134 -5.73 5.81 -16.29
CA LYS A 134 -5.07 6.78 -17.19
C LYS A 134 -3.56 6.57 -17.23
N ILE A 135 -2.98 6.11 -16.12
CA ILE A 135 -1.53 5.91 -15.99
C ILE A 135 -1.12 4.55 -16.55
N ILE A 136 -1.83 3.47 -16.17
CA ILE A 136 -1.52 2.11 -16.60
C ILE A 136 -2.11 1.84 -17.98
N THR A 137 -1.37 2.25 -19.01
CA THR A 137 -1.65 1.90 -20.41
C THR A 137 -1.31 0.42 -20.69
N ASP A 138 -1.67 -0.09 -21.88
CA ASP A 138 -1.29 -1.46 -22.27
C ASP A 138 0.24 -1.62 -22.36
N GLU A 139 0.93 -0.57 -22.82
CA GLU A 139 2.39 -0.51 -22.88
C GLU A 139 3.00 -0.57 -21.48
N ILE A 140 2.51 0.24 -20.54
CA ILE A 140 3.01 0.27 -19.16
C ILE A 140 2.71 -1.07 -18.45
N SER A 141 1.51 -1.61 -18.62
CA SER A 141 1.17 -2.93 -18.07
C SER A 141 2.10 -4.03 -18.60
N SER A 142 2.41 -4.01 -19.90
CA SER A 142 3.32 -4.99 -20.51
C SER A 142 4.75 -4.83 -20.00
N ALA A 143 5.21 -3.59 -19.83
CA ALA A 143 6.52 -3.29 -19.27
C ALA A 143 6.64 -3.79 -17.82
N ILE A 144 5.63 -3.54 -16.98
CA ILE A 144 5.57 -4.05 -15.60
C ILE A 144 5.67 -5.58 -15.59
N ILE A 145 4.83 -6.26 -16.37
CA ILE A 145 4.85 -7.73 -16.43
C ILE A 145 6.22 -8.24 -16.88
N SER A 146 6.84 -7.62 -17.89
CA SER A 146 8.18 -7.99 -18.33
C SER A 146 9.22 -7.83 -17.23
N SER A 147 9.21 -6.70 -16.52
CA SER A 147 10.14 -6.46 -15.40
C SER A 147 9.97 -7.47 -14.28
N LEU A 148 8.73 -7.84 -13.92
CA LEU A 148 8.46 -8.85 -12.90
C LEU A 148 8.91 -10.25 -13.35
N LEU A 149 8.70 -10.60 -14.62
CA LEU A 149 9.17 -11.87 -15.17
C LEU A 149 10.69 -11.96 -15.21
N ASP A 150 11.39 -10.85 -15.42
CA ASP A 150 12.85 -10.81 -15.37
C ASP A 150 13.39 -10.88 -13.94
N LEU A 151 12.66 -10.33 -12.95
CA LEU A 151 12.99 -10.48 -11.54
C LEU A 151 12.95 -11.95 -11.07
N GLU A 152 11.94 -12.73 -11.49
CA GLU A 152 11.80 -14.15 -11.09
C GLU A 152 12.83 -15.08 -11.77
N LYS A 153 13.58 -14.61 -12.76
CA LYS A 153 14.66 -15.38 -13.40
C LYS A 153 15.99 -15.25 -12.66
N ASN A 154 16.12 -14.26 -11.78
CA ASN A 154 17.32 -14.00 -10.98
C ASN A 154 17.19 -14.63 -9.60
#